data_AF-A0A4P9VGJ5-F1
#
_entry.id   AF-A0A4P9VGJ5-F1
#
_cell.length_a   1.000
_cell.length_b   1.000
_cell.length_c   1.000
_cell.angle_alpha   90.00
_cell.angle_beta   90.00
_cell.angle_gamma   90.00
#
_symmetry.space_group_name_H-M   'P 1'
#
loop_
_entity.id
_entity.type
_entity.pdbx_description
1 polymer ?
#
loop_
_entity_poly.entity_id
_entity_poly.type
_entity_poly.pdbx_seq_one_letter_code
_entity_poly.pdbx_strand_id
1 'polypeptide(L)'
;MKYLFEKKAGLLFAAYLFSSVEWVFAQEGVNLDAEEENANASPSLWQTMKSSAETMSSELEKKAADGLEYTKQTLGEYSEFKTEKAKEVVSVFNDNIKVIEEAGFSVDDLYVSLSLVPVVTAKFKQVKQLSDNELSKLLEKYQDKPLLIYILRTLHKAYGMSFSNYQVADVSVRASIPPSTTIHLRRVD
;
A
#
# COMPACT_ATOMS: atom_id res chain seq x y z
N MET A 1 4.64 3.52 -41.83
CA MET A 1 5.06 4.48 -40.79
C MET A 1 5.24 3.67 -39.51
N LYS A 2 6.41 3.12 -39.14
CA LYS A 2 7.64 3.76 -38.59
C LYS A 2 7.26 4.70 -37.42
N TYR A 3 7.55 4.49 -36.13
CA TYR A 3 8.70 3.92 -35.38
C TYR A 3 8.18 3.27 -34.05
N LEU A 4 8.55 2.03 -33.64
CA LEU A 4 9.80 1.54 -33.00
C LEU A 4 10.10 2.22 -31.64
N PHE A 5 9.93 1.58 -30.47
CA PHE A 5 10.72 0.47 -29.86
C PHE A 5 12.19 0.82 -29.61
N GLU A 6 12.69 0.43 -28.42
CA GLU A 6 14.06 0.57 -27.85
C GLU A 6 14.37 1.94 -27.19
N LYS A 7 14.88 2.05 -25.96
CA LYS A 7 16.00 1.30 -25.37
C LYS A 7 16.00 1.38 -23.82
N LYS A 8 16.05 0.22 -23.16
CA LYS A 8 16.74 0.04 -21.87
C LYS A 8 18.24 -0.02 -22.14
N ALA A 9 19.07 0.57 -21.29
CA ALA A 9 20.40 0.08 -20.84
C ALA A 9 21.28 1.27 -20.41
N GLY A 10 21.80 1.22 -19.19
CA GLY A 10 22.79 2.19 -18.71
C GLY A 10 22.93 2.29 -17.19
N LEU A 11 22.92 1.16 -16.48
CA LEU A 11 23.50 1.07 -15.15
C LEU A 11 24.90 0.43 -15.32
N LEU A 12 25.88 0.94 -14.57
CA LEU A 12 27.25 0.44 -14.38
C LEU A 12 28.31 0.92 -15.39
N PHE A 13 29.18 1.83 -14.95
CA PHE A 13 30.65 1.65 -14.79
C PHE A 13 31.22 2.99 -14.29
N ALA A 14 31.52 3.10 -13.00
CA ALA A 14 32.85 2.86 -12.43
C ALA A 14 33.75 4.10 -12.56
N ALA A 15 33.99 4.69 -11.38
CA ALA A 15 35.19 5.40 -10.96
C ALA A 15 36.39 5.23 -11.90
N TYR A 16 36.90 6.33 -12.44
CA TYR A 16 38.25 6.43 -12.99
C TYR A 16 38.83 7.82 -12.71
N LEU A 17 39.78 7.86 -11.76
CA LEU A 17 41.00 8.69 -11.68
C LEU A 17 40.82 10.23 -11.69
N PHE A 18 41.11 11.03 -10.66
CA PHE A 18 42.32 11.11 -9.81
C PHE A 18 43.65 10.86 -10.52
N SER A 19 44.03 11.82 -11.36
CA SER A 19 45.41 12.21 -11.74
C SER A 19 45.22 13.36 -12.74
N SER A 20 45.72 14.58 -12.58
CA SER A 20 47.11 14.91 -12.31
C SER A 20 47.20 16.35 -11.81
N VAL A 21 47.84 16.50 -10.65
CA VAL A 21 48.45 17.74 -10.21
C VAL A 21 49.70 17.92 -11.07
N GLU A 22 49.74 18.91 -11.94
CA GLU A 22 51.00 19.42 -12.47
C GLU A 22 51.16 20.89 -12.10
N TRP A 23 52.22 21.09 -11.32
CA TRP A 23 52.86 22.33 -11.00
C TRP A 23 53.47 22.95 -12.26
N VAL A 24 53.18 24.22 -12.53
CA VAL A 24 54.11 25.10 -13.23
C VAL A 24 54.15 26.42 -12.47
N PHE A 25 55.19 26.60 -11.68
CA PHE A 25 55.68 27.91 -11.26
C PHE A 25 56.82 28.30 -12.20
N ALA A 26 56.74 29.48 -12.81
CA ALA A 26 57.91 30.29 -13.12
C ALA A 26 57.49 31.75 -13.22
N GLN A 27 58.10 32.57 -12.35
CA GLN A 27 57.94 34.01 -12.26
C GLN A 27 58.51 34.73 -13.49
N GLU A 28 57.93 35.89 -13.82
CA GLU A 28 58.72 37.09 -14.07
C GLU A 28 57.87 38.32 -13.77
N GLY A 29 58.41 39.20 -12.93
CA GLY A 29 57.72 40.35 -12.39
C GLY A 29 57.66 41.52 -13.37
N VAL A 30 56.56 42.26 -13.30
CA VAL A 30 56.55 43.70 -13.56
C VAL A 30 55.66 44.33 -12.49
N ASN A 31 56.29 45.14 -11.64
CA ASN A 31 55.63 46.01 -10.69
C ASN A 31 55.49 47.38 -11.37
N LEU A 32 54.27 47.88 -11.50
CA LEU A 32 53.97 49.27 -11.85
C LEU A 32 52.91 49.76 -10.88
N ASP A 33 53.31 50.76 -10.11
CA ASP A 33 52.52 51.37 -9.05
C ASP A 33 51.30 52.14 -9.57
N ALA A 34 50.27 52.14 -8.71
CA ALA A 34 49.26 53.16 -8.48
C ALA A 34 48.27 53.51 -9.61
N GLU A 35 46.99 53.21 -9.35
CA GLU A 35 45.91 54.22 -9.39
C GLU A 35 44.64 53.72 -8.68
N GLU A 36 43.95 54.66 -8.06
CA GLU A 36 42.78 54.54 -7.17
C GLU A 36 41.49 54.05 -7.85
N GLU A 37 40.66 53.38 -7.03
CA GLU A 37 39.21 53.56 -6.91
C GLU A 37 38.32 53.53 -8.17
N ASN A 38 37.62 52.40 -8.35
CA ASN A 38 36.18 52.48 -8.55
C ASN A 38 35.46 51.19 -8.09
N ALA A 39 34.73 51.33 -7.00
CA ALA A 39 33.81 50.35 -6.47
C ALA A 39 32.59 50.21 -7.39
N ASN A 40 32.56 49.13 -8.18
CA ASN A 40 31.33 48.52 -8.69
C ASN A 40 31.61 47.07 -9.07
N ALA A 41 32.04 46.28 -8.10
CA ALA A 41 32.10 44.84 -8.26
C ALA A 41 30.68 44.28 -8.10
N SER A 42 29.95 44.21 -9.21
CA SER A 42 28.83 43.29 -9.31
C SER A 42 29.34 41.91 -8.88
N PRO A 43 28.72 41.24 -7.90
CA PRO A 43 29.19 39.94 -7.44
C PRO A 43 29.42 39.03 -8.65
N SER A 44 30.62 38.43 -8.76
CA SER A 44 30.90 37.51 -9.85
C SER A 44 29.83 36.41 -9.85
N LEU A 45 29.35 36.01 -11.03
CA LEU A 45 28.27 35.02 -11.20
C LEU A 45 28.44 33.77 -10.33
N TRP A 46 29.68 33.36 -10.09
CA TRP A 46 30.04 32.25 -9.21
C TRP A 46 29.64 32.45 -7.75
N GLN A 47 29.75 33.66 -7.21
CA GLN A 47 29.34 33.97 -5.84
C GLN A 47 27.82 34.01 -5.71
N THR A 48 27.10 34.56 -6.70
CA THR A 48 25.63 34.54 -6.74
C THR A 48 25.09 33.12 -6.89
N MET A 49 25.76 32.29 -7.70
CA MET A 49 25.42 30.86 -7.82
C MET A 49 25.67 30.11 -6.50
N LYS A 50 26.80 30.38 -5.83
CA LYS A 50 27.12 29.71 -4.56
C LYS A 50 26.16 30.09 -3.45
N SER A 51 25.86 31.38 -3.28
CA SER A 51 24.89 31.84 -2.27
C SER A 51 23.47 31.38 -2.59
N SER A 52 23.09 31.33 -3.88
CA SER A 52 21.80 30.77 -4.30
C SER A 52 21.73 29.27 -4.03
N ALA A 53 22.80 28.51 -4.28
CA ALA A 53 22.88 27.08 -3.95
C ALA A 53 22.84 26.83 -2.44
N GLU A 54 23.52 27.64 -1.62
CA GLU A 54 23.51 27.54 -0.16
C GLU A 54 22.14 27.93 0.44
N THR A 55 21.48 28.94 -0.14
CA THR A 55 20.12 29.34 0.26
C THR A 55 19.08 28.30 -0.16
N MET A 56 19.20 27.75 -1.38
CA MET A 56 18.35 26.66 -1.84
C MET A 56 18.58 25.38 -1.04
N SER A 57 19.83 25.04 -0.70
CA SER A 57 20.15 23.86 0.12
C SER A 57 19.57 23.97 1.53
N SER A 58 19.71 25.13 2.17
CA SER A 58 19.17 25.35 3.52
C SER A 58 17.65 25.46 3.55
N GLU A 59 17.01 25.99 2.51
CA GLU A 59 15.56 25.90 2.33
C GLU A 59 15.07 24.49 2.01
N LEU A 60 15.83 23.72 1.21
CA LEU A 60 15.52 22.33 0.89
C LEU A 60 15.66 21.44 2.12
N GLU A 61 16.67 21.62 2.95
CA GLU A 61 16.85 20.86 4.20
C GLU A 61 15.73 21.15 5.19
N LYS A 62 15.32 22.42 5.35
CA LYS A 62 14.17 22.79 6.19
C LYS A 62 12.85 22.26 5.64
N LYS A 63 12.57 22.44 4.35
CA LYS A 63 11.34 21.93 3.71
C LYS A 63 11.32 20.39 3.63
N ALA A 64 12.48 19.74 3.52
CA ALA A 64 12.58 18.29 3.56
C ALA A 64 12.38 17.75 4.97
N ALA A 65 12.89 18.41 6.02
CA ALA A 65 12.63 18.05 7.40
C ALA A 65 11.15 18.23 7.77
N ASP A 66 10.58 19.40 7.48
CA ASP A 66 9.16 19.70 7.72
C ASP A 66 8.23 18.78 6.89
N GLY A 67 8.62 18.47 5.65
CA GLY A 67 7.92 17.55 4.77
C GLY A 67 8.04 16.08 5.22
N LEU A 68 9.18 15.66 5.76
CA LEU A 68 9.36 14.31 6.31
C LEU A 68 8.56 14.13 7.61
N GLU A 69 8.48 15.16 8.44
CA GLU A 69 7.80 15.10 9.73
C GLU A 69 6.27 15.08 9.53
N TYR A 70 5.75 15.93 8.64
CA TYR A 70 4.35 15.90 8.23
C TYR A 70 3.95 14.57 7.59
N THR A 71 4.80 14.02 6.69
CA THR A 71 4.52 12.73 6.06
C THR A 71 4.63 11.56 7.03
N LYS A 72 5.57 11.55 7.99
CA LYS A 72 5.66 10.52 9.03
C LYS A 72 4.44 10.55 9.95
N GLN A 73 3.97 11.73 10.35
CA GLN A 73 2.80 11.85 11.21
C GLN A 73 1.53 11.39 10.48
N THR A 74 1.29 11.87 9.26
CA THR A 74 0.14 11.44 8.46
C THR A 74 0.20 9.96 8.07
N LEU A 75 1.39 9.41 7.78
CA LEU A 75 1.56 7.96 7.53
C LEU A 75 1.36 7.12 8.79
N GLY A 76 1.79 7.62 9.96
CA GLY A 76 1.60 6.97 11.25
C GLY A 76 0.12 6.83 11.60
N GLU A 77 -0.59 7.96 11.63
CA GLU A 77 -2.04 8.03 11.88
C GLU A 77 -2.83 7.16 10.88
N TYR A 78 -2.41 7.16 9.61
CA TYR A 78 -3.05 6.34 8.57
C TYR A 78 -2.79 4.84 8.72
N SER A 79 -1.59 4.44 9.17
CA SER A 79 -1.26 3.03 9.42
C SER A 79 -2.00 2.45 10.62
N GLU A 80 -2.18 3.27 11.67
CA GLU A 80 -2.92 2.90 12.87
C GLU A 80 -4.41 2.71 12.53
N PHE A 81 -5.01 3.66 11.81
CA PHE A 81 -6.40 3.56 11.35
C PHE A 81 -6.67 2.29 10.53
N LYS A 82 -5.78 1.92 9.60
CA LYS A 82 -5.91 0.69 8.82
C LYS A 82 -5.86 -0.56 9.69
N THR A 83 -4.95 -0.57 10.65
CA THR A 83 -4.74 -1.71 11.54
C THR A 83 -5.94 -1.90 12.47
N GLU A 84 -6.48 -0.80 13.01
CA GLU A 84 -7.70 -0.82 13.82
C GLU A 84 -8.91 -1.32 13.03
N LYS A 85 -9.12 -0.80 11.81
CA LYS A 85 -10.23 -1.24 10.96
C LYS A 85 -10.12 -2.72 10.56
N ALA A 86 -8.92 -3.20 10.26
CA ALA A 86 -8.69 -4.62 10.01
C ALA A 86 -9.00 -5.47 11.26
N LYS A 87 -8.52 -5.05 12.44
CA LYS A 87 -8.79 -5.74 13.72
C LYS A 87 -10.28 -5.77 14.05
N GLU A 88 -11.00 -4.68 13.83
CA GLU A 88 -12.44 -4.59 14.05
C GLU A 88 -13.18 -5.66 13.24
N VAL A 89 -12.91 -5.75 11.93
CA VAL A 89 -13.56 -6.73 11.06
C VAL A 89 -13.16 -8.17 11.42
N VAL A 90 -11.89 -8.41 11.76
CA VAL A 90 -11.42 -9.71 12.24
C VAL A 90 -12.12 -10.10 13.55
N SER A 91 -12.31 -9.15 14.48
CA SER A 91 -13.06 -9.38 15.72
C SER A 91 -14.48 -9.83 15.41
N VAL A 92 -15.15 -9.17 14.46
CA VAL A 92 -16.51 -9.58 14.06
C VAL A 92 -16.56 -11.03 13.58
N PHE A 93 -15.56 -11.52 12.83
CA PHE A 93 -15.52 -12.94 12.46
C PHE A 93 -15.27 -13.84 13.67
N ASN A 94 -14.33 -13.49 14.55
CA ASN A 94 -14.01 -14.26 15.75
C ASN A 94 -15.19 -14.34 16.73
N ASP A 95 -15.86 -13.22 16.98
CA ASP A 95 -16.99 -13.11 17.91
C ASP A 95 -18.21 -13.90 17.44
N ASN A 96 -18.30 -14.19 16.14
CA ASN A 96 -19.40 -14.91 15.54
C ASN A 96 -19.02 -16.31 15.03
N ILE A 97 -17.78 -16.77 15.27
CA ILE A 97 -17.30 -18.06 14.75
C ILE A 97 -18.18 -19.23 15.23
N LYS A 98 -18.55 -19.22 16.52
CA LYS A 98 -19.43 -20.24 17.11
C LYS A 98 -20.81 -20.26 16.44
N VAL A 99 -21.34 -19.09 16.06
CA VAL A 99 -22.64 -19.00 15.38
C VAL A 99 -22.53 -19.53 13.95
N ILE A 100 -21.42 -19.27 13.28
CA ILE A 100 -21.13 -19.79 11.94
C ILE A 100 -20.96 -21.31 11.98
N GLU A 101 -20.32 -21.85 13.01
CA GLU A 101 -20.22 -23.29 13.27
C GLU A 101 -21.58 -23.93 13.59
N GLU A 102 -22.40 -23.29 14.44
CA GLU A 102 -23.78 -23.68 14.70
C GLU A 102 -24.62 -23.68 13.41
N ALA A 103 -24.33 -22.77 12.48
CA ALA A 103 -24.92 -22.70 11.16
C ALA A 103 -24.46 -23.81 10.20
N GLY A 104 -23.52 -24.66 10.62
CA GLY A 104 -23.00 -25.78 9.84
C GLY A 104 -21.83 -25.41 8.93
N PHE A 105 -21.14 -24.29 9.16
CA PHE A 105 -19.98 -23.85 8.38
C PHE A 105 -18.71 -23.76 9.24
N SER A 106 -17.56 -24.13 8.68
CA SER A 106 -16.25 -23.85 9.26
C SER A 106 -15.62 -22.64 8.57
N VAL A 107 -14.85 -21.85 9.34
CA VAL A 107 -13.93 -20.86 8.78
C VAL A 107 -12.59 -21.56 8.58
N ASP A 108 -12.20 -21.73 7.33
CA ASP A 108 -10.94 -22.39 6.99
C ASP A 108 -9.77 -21.41 7.06
N ASP A 109 -9.95 -20.24 6.42
CA ASP A 109 -8.90 -19.24 6.28
C ASP A 109 -9.48 -17.84 6.44
N LEU A 110 -8.67 -16.94 6.99
CA LEU A 110 -8.95 -15.50 7.04
C LEU A 110 -7.80 -14.75 6.39
N TYR A 111 -8.13 -14.00 5.33
CA TYR A 111 -7.19 -13.20 4.56
C TYR A 111 -7.42 -11.73 4.84
N VAL A 112 -6.36 -10.99 5.18
CA VAL A 112 -6.40 -9.54 5.33
C VAL A 112 -5.54 -8.91 4.24
N SER A 113 -6.18 -8.20 3.32
CA SER A 113 -5.50 -7.42 2.29
C SER A 113 -5.23 -6.02 2.81
N LEU A 114 -3.96 -5.69 3.04
CA LEU A 114 -3.50 -4.36 3.50
C LEU A 114 -3.35 -3.41 2.31
N SER A 115 -4.47 -3.04 1.68
CA SER A 115 -4.49 -2.03 0.62
C SER A 115 -4.65 -0.61 1.20
N LEU A 116 -4.95 0.39 0.36
CA LEU A 116 -5.36 1.71 0.84
C LEU A 116 -6.57 1.59 1.79
N VAL A 117 -7.54 0.76 1.40
CA VAL A 117 -8.64 0.33 2.26
C VAL A 117 -8.39 -1.11 2.67
N PRO A 118 -8.27 -1.44 3.96
CA PRO A 118 -8.09 -2.83 4.38
C PRO A 118 -9.33 -3.64 3.98
N VAL A 119 -9.11 -4.85 3.47
CA VAL A 119 -10.19 -5.76 3.07
C VAL A 119 -9.98 -7.11 3.74
N VAL A 120 -10.97 -7.57 4.48
CA VAL A 120 -10.94 -8.90 5.11
C VAL A 120 -11.78 -9.86 4.27
N THR A 121 -11.22 -11.02 3.97
CA THR A 121 -11.91 -12.10 3.25
C THR A 121 -11.85 -13.37 4.10
N ALA A 122 -13.00 -13.93 4.41
CA ALA A 122 -13.12 -15.19 5.13
C ALA A 122 -13.52 -16.30 4.16
N LYS A 123 -12.87 -17.45 4.26
CA LYS A 123 -13.13 -18.63 3.45
C LYS A 123 -13.87 -19.67 4.29
N PHE A 124 -14.98 -20.16 3.76
CA PHE A 124 -15.90 -21.03 4.47
C PHE A 124 -16.09 -22.36 3.78
N LYS A 125 -16.16 -23.43 4.57
CA LYS A 125 -16.61 -24.75 4.13
C LYS A 125 -17.89 -25.17 4.82
N GLN A 126 -18.75 -25.88 4.11
CA GLN A 126 -19.92 -26.50 4.72
C GLN A 126 -19.51 -27.82 5.39
N VAL A 127 -19.80 -27.93 6.68
CA VAL A 127 -19.54 -29.12 7.50
C VAL A 127 -20.85 -29.86 7.78
N LYS A 128 -21.95 -29.12 7.93
CA LYS A 128 -23.29 -29.66 8.14
C LYS A 128 -24.30 -28.88 7.31
N GLN A 129 -25.24 -29.59 6.69
CA GLN A 129 -26.39 -28.96 6.06
C GLN A 129 -27.49 -28.75 7.10
N LEU A 130 -27.90 -27.50 7.26
CA LEU A 130 -29.11 -27.14 8.01
C LEU A 130 -30.32 -27.14 7.10
N SER A 131 -31.49 -27.40 7.68
CA SER A 131 -32.77 -27.17 7.02
C SER A 131 -33.12 -25.67 7.00
N ASP A 132 -33.98 -25.26 6.06
CA ASP A 132 -34.45 -23.87 5.96
C ASP A 132 -35.10 -23.36 7.27
N ASN A 133 -35.77 -24.25 8.01
CA ASN A 133 -36.39 -23.92 9.30
C ASN A 133 -35.34 -23.67 10.40
N GLU A 134 -34.30 -24.50 10.47
CA GLU A 134 -33.19 -24.30 11.42
C GLU A 134 -32.44 -23.01 11.10
N LEU A 135 -32.16 -22.74 9.81
CA LEU A 135 -31.55 -21.48 9.40
C LEU A 135 -32.42 -20.28 9.78
N SER A 136 -33.73 -20.34 9.51
CA SER A 136 -34.65 -19.23 9.80
C SER A 136 -34.64 -18.84 11.28
N LYS A 137 -34.71 -19.84 12.17
CA LYS A 137 -34.60 -19.62 13.62
C LYS A 137 -33.26 -19.00 14.03
N LEU A 138 -32.17 -19.43 13.39
CA LEU A 138 -30.85 -18.87 13.64
C LEU A 138 -30.75 -17.41 13.18
N LEU A 139 -31.31 -17.08 12.01
CA LEU A 139 -31.33 -15.72 11.49
C LEU A 139 -32.18 -14.78 12.36
N GLU A 140 -33.33 -15.24 12.87
CA GLU A 140 -34.17 -14.46 13.80
C GLU A 140 -33.44 -14.16 15.11
N LYS A 141 -32.71 -15.14 15.66
CA LYS A 141 -31.95 -14.99 16.91
C LYS A 141 -30.85 -13.91 16.81
N TYR A 142 -30.28 -13.69 15.63
CA TYR A 142 -29.17 -12.75 15.39
C TYR A 142 -29.55 -11.63 14.42
N GLN A 143 -30.82 -11.22 14.40
CA GLN A 143 -31.34 -10.19 13.51
C GLN A 143 -30.66 -8.81 13.67
N ASP A 144 -30.04 -8.58 14.83
CA ASP A 144 -29.28 -7.39 15.20
C ASP A 144 -27.87 -7.34 14.57
N LYS A 145 -27.42 -8.44 13.95
CA LYS A 145 -26.09 -8.58 13.35
C LYS A 145 -26.15 -8.67 11.82
N PRO A 146 -26.25 -7.53 11.10
CA PRO A 146 -26.52 -7.52 9.67
C PRO A 146 -25.45 -8.23 8.83
N LEU A 147 -24.18 -8.08 9.18
CA LEU A 147 -23.09 -8.77 8.48
C LEU A 147 -23.16 -10.29 8.66
N LEU A 148 -23.47 -10.76 9.88
CA LEU A 148 -23.63 -12.17 10.16
C LEU A 148 -24.80 -12.77 9.38
N ILE A 149 -25.96 -12.10 9.38
CA ILE A 149 -27.13 -12.50 8.59
C ILE A 149 -26.77 -12.60 7.11
N TYR A 150 -26.05 -11.61 6.58
CA TYR A 150 -25.58 -11.62 5.20
C TYR A 150 -24.70 -12.84 4.93
N ILE A 151 -23.71 -13.11 5.78
CA ILE A 151 -22.82 -14.27 5.66
C ILE A 151 -23.65 -15.56 5.67
N LEU A 152 -24.48 -15.78 6.68
CA LEU A 152 -25.26 -17.02 6.83
C LEU A 152 -26.19 -17.28 5.65
N ARG A 153 -26.95 -16.27 5.21
CA ARG A 153 -27.83 -16.38 4.03
C ARG A 153 -27.04 -16.70 2.77
N THR A 154 -25.90 -16.03 2.60
CA THR A 154 -25.08 -16.18 1.40
C THR A 154 -24.43 -17.57 1.35
N LEU A 155 -23.92 -18.05 2.48
CA LEU A 155 -23.35 -19.40 2.59
C LEU A 155 -24.41 -20.46 2.31
N HIS A 156 -25.57 -20.38 2.98
CA HIS A 156 -26.65 -21.35 2.75
C HIS A 156 -27.10 -21.34 1.28
N LYS A 157 -27.26 -20.15 0.69
CA LYS A 157 -27.63 -20.04 -0.72
C LYS A 157 -26.56 -20.63 -1.63
N ALA A 158 -25.29 -20.30 -1.42
CA ALA A 158 -24.18 -20.74 -2.25
C ALA A 158 -24.04 -22.27 -2.24
N TYR A 159 -24.10 -22.90 -1.07
CA TYR A 159 -24.02 -24.36 -0.94
C TYR A 159 -25.30 -25.10 -1.39
N GLY A 160 -26.44 -24.41 -1.39
CA GLY A 160 -27.68 -24.94 -1.97
C GLY A 160 -27.73 -24.89 -3.51
N MET A 161 -26.77 -24.23 -4.18
CA MET A 161 -26.70 -24.20 -5.64
C MET A 161 -26.13 -25.50 -6.18
N SER A 162 -26.75 -26.04 -7.24
CA SER A 162 -26.23 -27.18 -8.00
C SER A 162 -25.58 -26.72 -9.30
N PHE A 163 -24.42 -27.31 -9.63
CA PHE A 163 -23.62 -26.93 -10.79
C PHE A 163 -23.20 -28.15 -11.61
N SER A 164 -24.08 -28.86 -12.31
CA SER A 164 -23.72 -30.01 -13.18
C SER A 164 -22.58 -30.88 -12.61
N ASN A 165 -21.45 -31.02 -13.31
CA ASN A 165 -20.28 -31.80 -12.90
C ASN A 165 -19.37 -31.05 -11.91
N TYR A 166 -19.90 -30.11 -11.14
CA TYR A 166 -19.17 -29.33 -10.14
C TYR A 166 -19.93 -29.31 -8.82
N GLN A 167 -19.16 -29.37 -7.74
CA GLN A 167 -19.64 -29.14 -6.39
C GLN A 167 -18.98 -27.89 -5.82
N VAL A 168 -19.64 -27.23 -4.88
CA VAL A 168 -19.05 -26.12 -4.13
C VAL A 168 -17.92 -26.67 -3.26
N ALA A 169 -16.71 -26.18 -3.49
CA ALA A 169 -15.51 -26.57 -2.74
C ALA A 169 -15.34 -25.71 -1.49
N ASP A 170 -15.52 -24.41 -1.66
CA ASP A 170 -15.47 -23.39 -0.62
C ASP A 170 -16.18 -22.12 -1.08
N VAL A 171 -16.55 -21.26 -0.13
CA VAL A 171 -17.16 -19.95 -0.39
C VAL A 171 -16.34 -18.90 0.32
N SER A 172 -15.89 -17.89 -0.41
CA SER A 172 -15.13 -16.77 0.15
C SER A 172 -16.02 -15.53 0.25
N VAL A 173 -16.21 -15.00 1.46
CA VAL A 173 -16.94 -13.75 1.70
C VAL A 173 -15.94 -12.65 2.00
N ARG A 174 -15.99 -11.59 1.18
CA ARG A 174 -15.18 -10.39 1.33
C ARG A 174 -16.00 -9.31 2.01
N ALA A 175 -15.56 -8.90 3.20
CA ALA A 175 -16.09 -7.78 3.96
C ALA A 175 -15.58 -6.45 3.37
N SER A 176 -16.05 -6.12 2.17
CA SER A 176 -15.88 -4.83 1.50
C SER A 176 -17.19 -4.02 1.54
N ILE A 177 -17.16 -2.78 1.06
CA ILE A 177 -18.37 -1.99 0.82
C ILE A 177 -18.51 -1.83 -0.71
N PRO A 178 -19.51 -2.47 -1.36
CA PRO A 178 -20.45 -3.46 -0.80
C PRO A 178 -19.78 -4.82 -0.50
N PRO A 179 -20.38 -5.67 0.35
CA PRO A 179 -19.89 -7.02 0.57
C PRO A 179 -19.94 -7.83 -0.71
N SER A 180 -18.97 -8.70 -0.93
CA SER A 180 -18.93 -9.56 -2.11
C SER A 180 -18.64 -11.00 -1.73
N THR A 181 -19.13 -11.93 -2.55
CA THR A 181 -18.98 -13.37 -2.34
C THR A 181 -18.47 -14.03 -3.60
N THR A 182 -17.49 -14.92 -3.44
CA THR A 182 -16.94 -15.76 -4.50
C THR A 182 -17.18 -17.22 -4.15
N ILE A 183 -17.71 -18.00 -5.09
CA ILE A 183 -17.94 -19.44 -4.92
C ILE A 183 -16.84 -20.17 -5.69
N HIS A 184 -16.07 -21.00 -5.00
CA HIS A 184 -15.08 -21.86 -5.63
C HIS A 184 -15.72 -23.21 -5.92
N LEU A 185 -15.70 -23.60 -7.19
CA LEU A 185 -16.27 -24.87 -7.66
C LEU A 185 -15.16 -25.88 -7.93
N ARG A 186 -15.35 -27.11 -7.47
CA ARG A 186 -14.49 -28.25 -7.80
C ARG A 186 -15.26 -29.21 -8.69
N ARG A 187 -14.62 -29.63 -9.76
CA ARG A 187 -15.17 -30.65 -10.66
C ARG A 187 -15.30 -31.99 -9.94
N VAL A 188 -16.42 -32.67 -10.15
CA VAL A 188 -16.69 -34.04 -9.70
C VAL A 188 -16.76 -34.88 -10.96
N ASP A 189 -15.84 -35.83 -11.08
CA ASP A 189 -15.77 -36.78 -12.20
C ASP A 189 -16.68 -37.99 -11.98
#